data_AF-A0A3N5R393-F1
#
_entry.id   AF-A0A3N5R393-F1
#
_cell.length_a   1.000
_cell.length_b   1.000
_cell.length_c   1.000
_cell.angle_alpha   90.00
_cell.angle_beta   90.00
_cell.angle_gamma   90.00
#
_symmetry.space_group_name_H-M   'P 1'
#
loop_
_entity.id
_entity.type
_entity.pdbx_description
1 polymer ?
#
loop_
_entity_poly.entity_id
_entity_poly.type
_entity_poly.pdbx_seq_one_letter_code
_entity_poly.pdbx_strand_id
1 'polypeptide(L)'
;KESQKLFQIKSELDKARQKYRSVTEQVAVLKSNLNESNHKYLEANERIDKLKHKYLEANERVDELKGHLDESNERVDELKGHLDESNERVDELKGNLDESNRKYREANERIDSLKERLAEKQKQNNMLQKNIIAMRASIGFQLGYAIVSAGRSWQGLICLPVSLWRIFKQVLRIVFKRPIKAGKLSLAKKHDMEQGHPQDQAIPIETLSRPAQKLPVVKFTLPGTKAALKVACIMDEFTYNAIQHECNLSQLTPDHWQSELEKFKPELLFIESAWRGKDERWGGKVSHNGAELQGIVAWCRFHNVPSVFWNKEDPIHFQTFLNTAKLFDFVFTTDIDCIHRYKAALGHDRIFLLPFACQPMVNNPIELYHRKEAVSFAGAYYVRYPERTRDLESFLNELPAFRPVKIYDRNFGKDDPNYQFPSAYHPYIVGTLPFDKIDLAYKGYQYAINLNSIKQSQTMFARRVFELLGSNTITISNYSRGLRLMLGELVITSDNGSQIVQRLQAFADDPETAGKFKLAALRKVMLEHTYGQRLSYVLSKVGDTDIPDD
;
A
#
# COMPACT_ATOMS: atom_id res chain seq x y z
N LYS A 1 13.06 -2.97 -139.03
CA LYS A 1 13.87 -3.77 -138.07
C LYS A 1 14.41 -2.92 -136.90
N GLU A 2 14.81 -1.66 -137.11
CA GLU A 2 15.33 -0.79 -136.02
C GLU A 2 14.24 -0.31 -135.02
N SER A 3 13.03 0.00 -135.48
CA SER A 3 11.92 0.45 -134.61
C SER A 3 11.45 -0.61 -133.58
N GLN A 4 11.44 -1.90 -133.96
CA GLN A 4 11.10 -3.00 -133.04
C GLN A 4 12.17 -3.21 -131.95
N LYS A 5 13.47 -3.09 -132.29
CA LYS A 5 14.56 -3.14 -131.30
C LYS A 5 14.48 -1.97 -130.31
N LEU A 6 14.17 -0.76 -130.79
CA LEU A 6 14.02 0.42 -129.94
C LEU A 6 12.85 0.28 -128.95
N PHE A 7 11.72 -0.29 -129.40
CA PHE A 7 10.56 -0.54 -128.55
C PHE A 7 10.86 -1.61 -127.47
N GLN A 8 11.56 -2.67 -127.83
CA GLN A 8 11.95 -3.73 -126.90
C GLN A 8 12.93 -3.21 -125.83
N ILE A 9 13.91 -2.39 -126.24
CA ILE A 9 14.84 -1.72 -125.31
C ILE A 9 14.09 -0.75 -124.38
N LYS A 10 13.12 0.02 -124.88
CA LYS A 10 12.29 0.89 -124.01
C LYS A 10 11.48 0.09 -122.99
N SER A 11 10.88 -1.02 -123.39
CA SER A 11 10.11 -1.88 -122.49
C SER A 11 10.99 -2.52 -121.40
N GLU A 12 12.19 -2.99 -121.75
CA GLU A 12 13.16 -3.51 -120.78
C GLU A 12 13.67 -2.42 -119.84
N LEU A 13 13.93 -1.21 -120.35
CA LEU A 13 14.33 -0.06 -119.55
C LEU A 13 13.24 0.34 -118.54
N ASP A 14 11.97 0.32 -118.94
CA ASP A 14 10.85 0.64 -118.06
C ASP A 14 10.65 -0.43 -116.98
N LYS A 15 10.78 -1.72 -117.33
CA LYS A 15 10.79 -2.82 -116.34
C LYS A 15 11.96 -2.69 -115.36
N ALA A 16 13.15 -2.35 -115.85
CA ALA A 16 14.32 -2.13 -115.01
C ALA A 16 14.13 -0.92 -114.07
N ARG A 17 13.54 0.18 -114.56
CA ARG A 17 13.19 1.36 -113.74
C ARG A 17 12.16 1.05 -112.66
N GLN A 18 11.12 0.27 -112.98
CA GLN A 18 10.13 -0.17 -111.99
C GLN A 18 10.77 -1.06 -110.92
N LYS A 19 11.62 -2.01 -111.33
CA LYS A 19 12.34 -2.88 -110.38
C LYS A 19 13.30 -2.07 -109.50
N TYR A 20 14.03 -1.12 -110.09
CA TYR A 20 14.92 -0.22 -109.35
C TYR A 20 14.15 0.62 -108.32
N ARG A 21 13.00 1.16 -108.71
CA ARG A 21 12.13 1.93 -107.79
C ARG A 21 11.62 1.05 -106.65
N SER A 22 11.13 -0.15 -106.94
CA SER A 22 10.66 -1.11 -105.93
C SER A 22 11.77 -1.53 -104.96
N VAL A 23 12.98 -1.82 -105.46
CA VAL A 23 14.14 -2.13 -104.61
C VAL A 23 14.54 -0.92 -103.76
N THR A 24 14.49 0.28 -104.31
CA THR A 24 14.79 1.52 -103.57
C THR A 24 13.79 1.75 -102.43
N GLU A 25 12.50 1.51 -102.67
CA GLU A 25 11.45 1.57 -101.64
C GLU A 25 11.67 0.49 -100.56
N GLN A 26 11.99 -0.75 -100.93
CA GLN A 26 12.31 -1.81 -99.96
C GLN A 26 13.54 -1.49 -99.12
N VAL A 27 14.60 -0.94 -99.72
CA VAL A 27 15.80 -0.50 -99.00
C VAL A 27 15.48 0.64 -98.04
N ALA A 28 14.60 1.58 -98.41
CA ALA A 28 14.16 2.65 -97.53
C ALA A 28 13.38 2.10 -96.31
N VAL A 29 12.48 1.14 -96.51
CA VAL A 29 11.74 0.47 -95.43
C VAL A 29 12.68 -0.31 -94.51
N LEU A 30 13.62 -1.08 -95.07
CA LEU A 30 14.60 -1.84 -94.27
C LEU A 30 15.51 -0.92 -93.45
N LYS A 31 15.94 0.22 -94.01
CA LYS A 31 16.69 1.23 -93.25
C LYS A 31 15.88 1.82 -92.10
N SER A 32 14.59 2.10 -92.33
CA SER A 32 13.69 2.58 -91.27
C SER A 32 13.55 1.55 -90.15
N ASN A 33 13.29 0.29 -90.48
CA ASN A 33 13.15 -0.80 -89.51
C ASN A 33 14.46 -1.04 -88.74
N LEU A 34 15.61 -0.93 -89.41
CA LEU A 34 16.92 -1.06 -88.77
C LEU A 34 17.17 0.06 -87.77
N ASN A 35 16.82 1.30 -88.10
CA ASN A 35 16.93 2.43 -87.19
C ASN A 35 16.02 2.27 -85.96
N GLU A 36 14.78 1.82 -86.16
CA GLU A 36 13.85 1.56 -85.06
C GLU A 36 14.35 0.42 -84.16
N SER A 37 14.88 -0.66 -84.73
CA SER A 37 15.48 -1.77 -83.99
C SER A 37 16.71 -1.33 -83.18
N ASN A 38 17.59 -0.52 -83.78
CA ASN A 38 18.75 0.04 -83.09
C ASN A 38 18.35 0.94 -81.91
N HIS A 39 17.28 1.72 -82.07
CA HIS A 39 16.75 2.54 -80.98
C HIS A 39 16.23 1.69 -79.82
N LYS A 40 15.43 0.65 -80.12
CA LYS A 40 14.95 -0.31 -79.10
C LYS A 40 16.09 -1.05 -78.41
N TYR A 41 17.16 -1.38 -79.14
CA TYR A 41 18.35 -2.01 -78.59
C TYR A 41 19.09 -1.09 -77.60
N LEU A 42 19.24 0.19 -77.94
CA LEU A 42 19.83 1.20 -77.05
C LEU A 42 19.00 1.38 -75.77
N GLU A 43 17.67 1.48 -75.88
CA GLU A 43 16.79 1.57 -74.71
C GLU A 43 16.85 0.33 -73.81
N ALA A 44 16.94 -0.86 -74.42
CA ALA A 44 17.06 -2.12 -73.67
C ALA A 44 18.38 -2.19 -72.90
N ASN A 45 19.49 -1.75 -73.51
CA ASN A 45 20.79 -1.69 -72.83
C ASN A 45 20.77 -0.72 -71.64
N GLU A 46 20.15 0.46 -71.80
CA GLU A 46 20.02 1.41 -70.69
C GLU A 46 19.20 0.84 -69.52
N ARG A 47 18.14 0.05 -69.82
CA ARG A 47 17.37 -0.66 -68.79
C ARG A 47 18.18 -1.73 -68.09
N ILE A 48 19.00 -2.49 -68.83
CA ILE A 48 19.88 -3.51 -68.26
C ILE A 48 20.88 -2.88 -67.29
N ASP A 49 21.46 -1.74 -67.64
CA ASP A 49 22.43 -1.05 -66.78
C ASP A 49 21.78 -0.54 -65.49
N LYS A 50 20.56 0.02 -65.58
CA LYS A 50 19.76 0.41 -64.40
C LYS A 50 19.44 -0.79 -63.50
N LEU A 51 19.09 -1.94 -64.09
CA LEU A 51 18.81 -3.16 -63.32
C LEU A 51 20.06 -3.72 -62.66
N LYS A 52 21.21 -3.71 -63.33
CA LYS A 52 22.50 -4.12 -62.73
C LYS A 52 22.85 -3.27 -61.52
N HIS A 53 22.67 -1.95 -61.61
CA HIS A 53 22.92 -1.07 -60.47
C HIS A 53 22.00 -1.39 -59.29
N LYS A 54 20.70 -1.58 -59.54
CA LYS A 54 19.74 -1.96 -58.48
C LYS A 54 20.06 -3.32 -57.87
N TYR A 55 20.51 -4.26 -58.68
CA TYR A 55 20.94 -5.58 -58.20
C TYR A 55 22.16 -5.47 -57.28
N LEU A 56 23.15 -4.65 -57.64
CA LEU A 56 24.33 -4.42 -56.80
C LEU A 56 23.94 -3.82 -55.44
N GLU A 57 23.12 -2.78 -55.44
CA GLU A 57 22.62 -2.11 -54.23
C GLU A 57 21.79 -3.04 -53.35
N ALA A 58 20.96 -3.90 -53.94
CA ALA A 58 20.22 -4.91 -53.20
C ALA A 58 21.14 -5.96 -52.57
N ASN A 59 22.24 -6.33 -53.25
CA ASN A 59 23.19 -7.30 -52.74
C ASN A 59 24.00 -6.74 -51.57
N GLU A 60 24.42 -5.47 -51.64
CA GLU A 60 25.07 -4.78 -50.52
C GLU A 60 24.16 -4.73 -49.28
N ARG A 61 22.87 -4.41 -49.45
CA ARG A 61 21.90 -4.45 -48.34
C ARG A 61 21.74 -5.83 -47.72
N VAL A 62 21.79 -6.89 -48.53
CA VAL A 62 21.71 -8.26 -48.01
C VAL A 62 22.93 -8.58 -47.14
N ASP A 63 24.12 -8.11 -47.54
CA ASP A 63 25.34 -8.33 -46.78
C ASP A 63 25.34 -7.52 -45.47
N GLU A 64 24.84 -6.28 -45.47
CA GLU A 64 24.61 -5.49 -44.24
C GLU A 64 23.64 -6.20 -43.28
N LEU A 65 22.51 -6.69 -43.79
CA LEU A 65 21.51 -7.39 -42.98
C LEU A 65 22.03 -8.69 -42.38
N LYS A 66 22.89 -9.42 -43.09
CA LYS A 66 23.58 -10.60 -42.54
C LYS A 66 24.50 -10.20 -41.37
N GLY A 67 25.26 -9.12 -41.52
CA GLY A 67 26.11 -8.61 -40.43
C GLY A 67 25.31 -8.25 -39.17
N HIS A 68 24.18 -7.55 -39.32
CA HIS A 68 23.29 -7.25 -38.19
C HIS A 68 22.66 -8.51 -37.56
N LEU A 69 22.37 -9.53 -38.36
CA LEU A 69 21.84 -10.80 -37.86
C LEU A 69 22.89 -11.54 -37.02
N ASP A 70 24.15 -11.54 -37.47
CA ASP A 70 25.27 -12.14 -36.75
C ASP A 70 25.51 -11.43 -35.40
N GLU A 71 25.54 -10.09 -35.38
CA GLU A 71 25.62 -9.31 -34.14
C GLU A 71 24.43 -9.58 -33.19
N SER A 72 23.23 -9.70 -33.73
CA SER A 72 22.05 -9.99 -32.93
C SER A 72 22.10 -11.39 -32.33
N ASN A 73 22.68 -12.38 -33.04
CA ASN A 73 22.86 -13.73 -32.53
C ASN A 73 23.90 -13.76 -31.41
N GLU A 74 25.01 -13.04 -31.55
CA GLU A 74 26.02 -12.91 -30.49
C GLU A 74 25.42 -12.31 -29.20
N ARG A 75 24.60 -11.26 -29.32
CA ARG A 75 23.88 -10.67 -28.16
C ARG A 75 22.91 -11.66 -27.50
N VAL A 76 22.23 -12.49 -28.29
CA VAL A 76 21.33 -13.52 -27.74
C VAL A 76 22.12 -14.55 -26.94
N ASP A 77 23.30 -14.95 -27.40
CA ASP A 77 24.13 -15.91 -26.70
C ASP A 77 24.76 -15.31 -25.42
N GLU A 78 25.14 -14.03 -25.43
CA GLU A 78 25.55 -13.30 -24.22
C GLU A 78 24.42 -13.23 -23.17
N LEU A 79 23.20 -12.90 -23.61
CA LEU A 79 22.03 -12.86 -22.74
C LEU A 79 21.67 -14.22 -22.14
N LYS A 80 21.84 -15.31 -22.89
CA LYS A 80 21.67 -16.67 -22.34
C LYS A 80 22.69 -16.94 -21.25
N GLY A 81 23.95 -16.56 -21.44
CA GLY A 81 24.99 -16.69 -20.41
C GLY A 81 24.63 -15.93 -19.13
N HIS A 82 24.19 -14.69 -19.24
CA HIS A 82 23.73 -13.91 -18.08
C HIS A 82 22.49 -14.52 -17.39
N LEU A 83 21.59 -15.14 -18.16
CA LEU A 83 20.42 -15.82 -17.62
C LEU A 83 20.82 -17.06 -16.81
N ASP A 84 21.78 -17.83 -17.30
CA ASP A 84 22.32 -19.00 -16.61
C ASP A 84 23.01 -18.60 -15.30
N GLU A 85 23.86 -17.56 -15.32
CA GLU A 85 24.46 -17.02 -14.09
C GLU A 85 23.42 -16.51 -13.09
N SER A 86 22.37 -15.84 -13.58
CA SER A 86 21.29 -15.36 -12.72
C SER A 86 20.50 -16.52 -12.10
N ASN A 87 20.30 -17.62 -12.83
CA ASN A 87 19.63 -18.80 -12.31
C ASN A 87 20.46 -19.49 -11.22
N GLU A 88 21.78 -19.60 -11.40
CA GLU A 88 22.69 -20.13 -10.38
C GLU A 88 22.64 -19.30 -9.09
N ARG A 89 22.64 -17.96 -9.20
CA ARG A 89 22.49 -17.06 -8.04
C ARG A 89 21.14 -17.24 -7.33
N VAL A 90 20.07 -17.45 -8.09
CA VAL A 90 18.74 -17.71 -7.50
C VAL A 90 18.74 -19.01 -6.71
N ASP A 91 19.39 -20.06 -7.21
CA ASP A 91 19.47 -21.34 -6.51
C ASP A 91 20.37 -21.27 -5.25
N GLU A 92 21.46 -20.51 -5.29
CA GLU A 92 22.26 -20.20 -4.10
C GLU A 92 21.44 -19.46 -3.04
N LEU A 93 20.69 -18.43 -3.44
CA LEU A 93 19.82 -17.68 -2.54
C LEU A 93 18.70 -18.52 -1.93
N LYS A 94 18.12 -19.46 -2.69
CA LYS A 94 17.15 -20.42 -2.15
C LYS A 94 17.79 -21.31 -1.08
N GLY A 95 19.01 -21.82 -1.33
CA GLY A 95 19.75 -22.61 -0.34
C GLY A 95 20.01 -21.83 0.96
N ASN A 96 20.46 -20.58 0.85
CA ASN A 96 20.67 -19.71 2.00
C ASN A 96 19.37 -19.40 2.77
N LEU A 97 18.26 -19.23 2.04
CA LEU A 97 16.94 -19.01 2.64
C LEU A 97 16.46 -20.25 3.41
N ASP A 98 16.65 -21.45 2.85
CA ASP A 98 16.29 -22.71 3.51
C ASP A 98 17.11 -22.94 4.79
N GLU A 99 18.41 -22.62 4.76
CA GLU A 99 19.25 -22.69 5.95
C GLU A 99 18.80 -21.70 7.03
N SER A 100 18.51 -20.45 6.65
CA SER A 100 17.98 -19.43 7.56
C SER A 100 16.64 -19.86 8.17
N ASN A 101 15.73 -20.42 7.36
CA ASN A 101 14.44 -20.93 7.82
C ASN A 101 14.60 -22.11 8.78
N ARG A 102 15.60 -22.97 8.59
CA ARG A 102 15.94 -24.04 9.56
C ARG A 102 16.40 -23.45 10.89
N LYS A 103 17.33 -22.49 10.86
CA LYS A 103 17.80 -21.79 12.08
C LYS A 103 16.67 -21.09 12.82
N TYR A 104 15.73 -20.48 12.09
CA TYR A 104 14.55 -19.84 12.66
C TYR A 104 13.61 -20.83 13.35
N ARG A 105 13.38 -22.01 12.74
CA ARG A 105 12.59 -23.09 13.37
C ARG A 105 13.22 -23.59 14.66
N GLU A 106 14.53 -23.85 14.65
CA GLU A 106 15.27 -24.26 15.86
C GLU A 106 15.22 -23.20 16.97
N ALA A 107 15.30 -21.91 16.60
CA ALA A 107 15.18 -20.82 17.56
C ALA A 107 13.78 -20.74 18.18
N ASN A 108 12.72 -20.96 17.38
CA ASN A 108 11.35 -20.98 17.88
C ASN A 108 11.09 -22.16 18.83
N GLU A 109 11.60 -23.36 18.51
CA GLU A 109 11.53 -24.51 19.42
C GLU A 109 12.21 -24.22 20.77
N ARG A 110 13.38 -23.53 20.74
CA ARG A 110 14.05 -23.08 21.97
C ARG A 110 13.19 -22.08 22.73
N ILE A 111 12.57 -21.11 22.06
CA ILE A 111 11.67 -20.13 22.69
C ILE A 111 10.50 -20.84 23.38
N ASP A 112 9.89 -21.82 22.73
CA ASP A 112 8.76 -22.56 23.32
C ASP A 112 9.18 -23.38 24.54
N SER A 113 10.35 -24.04 24.49
CA SER A 113 10.92 -24.73 25.65
C SER A 113 11.21 -23.77 26.83
N LEU A 114 11.65 -22.54 26.54
CA LEU A 114 11.91 -21.52 27.55
C LEU A 114 10.62 -20.97 28.14
N LYS A 115 9.56 -20.78 27.33
CA LYS A 115 8.24 -20.38 27.81
C LYS A 115 7.64 -21.43 28.74
N GLU A 116 7.79 -22.72 28.42
CA GLU A 116 7.31 -23.80 29.28
C GLU A 116 8.04 -23.81 30.63
N ARG A 117 9.38 -23.68 30.63
CA ARG A 117 10.17 -23.54 31.86
C ARG A 117 9.79 -22.31 32.68
N LEU A 118 9.51 -21.18 32.01
CA LEU A 118 9.08 -19.96 32.66
C LEU A 118 7.71 -20.13 33.33
N ALA A 119 6.76 -20.78 32.64
CA ALA A 119 5.44 -21.09 33.19
C ALA A 119 5.53 -22.02 34.41
N GLU A 120 6.41 -23.03 34.37
CA GLU A 120 6.66 -23.90 35.51
C GLU A 120 7.25 -23.14 36.70
N LYS A 121 8.23 -22.26 36.45
CA LYS A 121 8.82 -21.40 37.49
C LYS A 121 7.80 -20.42 38.08
N GLN A 122 6.91 -19.85 37.25
CA GLN A 122 5.82 -19.01 37.73
C GLN A 122 4.83 -19.80 38.60
N LYS A 123 4.50 -21.04 38.22
CA LYS A 123 3.65 -21.92 39.03
C LYS A 123 4.29 -22.25 40.37
N GLN A 124 5.60 -22.56 40.38
CA GLN A 124 6.38 -22.75 41.61
C GLN A 124 6.35 -21.49 42.49
N ASN A 125 6.59 -20.31 41.91
CA ASN A 125 6.58 -19.05 42.65
C ASN A 125 5.18 -18.74 43.23
N ASN A 126 4.12 -18.95 42.46
CA ASN A 126 2.74 -18.79 42.93
C ASN A 126 2.40 -19.77 44.07
N MET A 127 2.88 -21.02 44.01
CA MET A 127 2.76 -21.99 45.11
C MET A 127 3.52 -21.52 46.35
N LEU A 128 4.75 -21.05 46.19
CA LEU A 128 5.55 -20.50 47.29
C LEU A 128 4.89 -19.28 47.92
N GLN A 129 4.34 -18.36 47.11
CA GLN A 129 3.58 -17.22 47.61
C GLN A 129 2.33 -17.65 48.38
N LYS A 130 1.57 -18.63 47.86
CA LYS A 130 0.43 -19.21 48.59
C LYS A 130 0.86 -19.84 49.90
N ASN A 131 1.99 -20.54 49.93
CA ASN A 131 2.54 -21.13 51.15
C ASN A 131 2.98 -20.05 52.15
N ILE A 132 3.61 -18.96 51.69
CA ILE A 132 3.95 -17.82 52.55
C ILE A 132 2.68 -17.18 53.13
N ILE A 133 1.64 -16.97 52.32
CA ILE A 133 0.36 -16.41 52.78
C ILE A 133 -0.30 -17.34 53.79
N ALA A 134 -0.36 -18.65 53.51
CA ALA A 134 -0.92 -19.65 54.42
C ALA A 134 -0.11 -19.76 55.73
N MET A 135 1.22 -19.68 55.65
CA MET A 135 2.11 -19.66 56.81
C MET A 135 1.89 -18.40 57.64
N ARG A 136 1.78 -17.21 57.02
CA ARG A 136 1.47 -15.94 57.71
C ARG A 136 0.06 -15.93 58.31
N ALA A 137 -0.88 -16.62 57.70
CA ALA A 137 -2.23 -16.81 58.21
C ALA A 137 -2.33 -17.91 59.28
N SER A 138 -1.29 -18.72 59.45
CA SER A 138 -1.28 -19.78 60.46
C SER A 138 -1.27 -19.18 61.86
N ILE A 139 -2.00 -19.84 62.76
CA ILE A 139 -2.16 -19.44 64.15
C ILE A 139 -0.79 -19.34 64.84
N GLY A 140 0.14 -20.26 64.54
CA GLY A 140 1.50 -20.24 65.08
C GLY A 140 2.31 -19.01 64.66
N PHE A 141 2.24 -18.60 63.39
CA PHE A 141 2.92 -17.38 62.92
C PHE A 141 2.28 -16.11 63.51
N GLN A 142 0.94 -16.05 63.57
CA GLN A 142 0.23 -14.91 64.16
C GLN A 142 0.51 -14.75 65.66
N LEU A 143 0.58 -15.85 66.41
CA LEU A 143 0.99 -15.88 67.81
C LEU A 143 2.44 -15.41 67.97
N GLY A 144 3.37 -16.00 67.21
CA GLY A 144 4.78 -15.61 67.25
C GLY A 144 4.99 -14.13 66.90
N TYR A 145 4.30 -13.63 65.87
CA TYR A 145 4.35 -12.23 65.47
C TYR A 145 3.77 -11.29 66.54
N ALA A 146 2.63 -11.63 67.15
CA ALA A 146 2.05 -10.85 68.26
C ALA A 146 2.96 -10.77 69.49
N ILE A 147 3.63 -11.86 69.84
CA ILE A 147 4.58 -11.90 70.97
C ILE A 147 5.82 -11.04 70.68
N VAL A 148 6.44 -11.22 69.50
CA VAL A 148 7.65 -10.48 69.11
C VAL A 148 7.38 -8.99 68.91
N SER A 149 6.22 -8.62 68.35
CA SER A 149 5.84 -7.21 68.15
C SER A 149 5.46 -6.51 69.45
N ALA A 150 4.83 -7.21 70.41
CA ALA A 150 4.54 -6.64 71.73
C ALA A 150 5.84 -6.32 72.52
N GLY A 151 6.89 -7.13 72.34
CA GLY A 151 8.21 -6.87 72.95
C GLY A 151 8.93 -5.61 72.44
N ARG A 152 8.42 -4.93 71.40
CA ARG A 152 9.03 -3.73 70.81
C ARG A 152 8.41 -2.40 71.28
N SER A 153 7.33 -2.42 72.07
CA SER A 153 6.68 -1.20 72.58
C SER A 153 5.88 -1.47 73.87
N TRP A 154 5.97 -0.56 74.84
CA TRP A 154 5.27 -0.66 76.14
C TRP A 154 3.74 -0.70 76.00
N GLN A 155 3.18 -0.01 74.99
CA GLN A 155 1.76 -0.08 74.65
C GLN A 155 1.37 -1.45 74.05
N GLY A 156 2.29 -2.12 73.36
CA GLY A 156 2.10 -3.45 72.79
C GLY A 156 1.96 -4.55 73.86
N LEU A 157 2.74 -4.44 74.94
CA LEU A 157 2.67 -5.36 76.10
C LEU A 157 1.32 -5.29 76.84
N ILE A 158 0.77 -4.09 77.01
CA ILE A 158 -0.54 -3.89 77.68
C ILE A 158 -1.70 -4.41 76.82
N CYS A 159 -1.60 -4.29 75.49
CA CYS A 159 -2.62 -4.76 74.54
C CYS A 159 -2.47 -6.24 74.13
N LEU A 160 -1.39 -6.91 74.57
CA LEU A 160 -1.09 -8.31 74.26
C LEU A 160 -2.20 -9.29 74.72
N PRO A 161 -2.78 -9.19 75.94
CA PRO A 161 -3.83 -10.10 76.40
C PRO A 161 -5.07 -10.06 75.49
N VAL A 162 -5.46 -8.86 75.06
CA VAL A 162 -6.62 -8.65 74.18
C VAL A 162 -6.36 -9.21 72.77
N SER A 163 -5.13 -9.06 72.27
CA SER A 163 -4.73 -9.52 70.94
C SER A 163 -4.66 -11.05 70.87
N LEU A 164 -4.11 -11.70 71.92
CA LEU A 164 -4.08 -13.15 72.07
C LEU A 164 -5.49 -13.76 72.21
N TRP A 165 -6.35 -13.12 73.00
CA TRP A 165 -7.75 -13.56 73.14
C TRP A 165 -8.53 -13.51 71.82
N ARG A 166 -8.25 -12.52 70.97
CA ARG A 166 -8.86 -12.37 69.64
C ARG A 166 -8.48 -13.53 68.69
N ILE A 167 -7.22 -13.95 68.71
CA ILE A 167 -6.72 -15.11 67.95
C ILE A 167 -7.34 -16.40 68.50
N PHE A 168 -7.39 -16.57 69.82
CA PHE A 168 -7.99 -17.75 70.48
C PHE A 168 -9.48 -17.94 70.13
N LYS A 169 -10.23 -16.83 70.04
CA LYS A 169 -11.64 -16.83 69.59
C LYS A 169 -11.82 -17.27 68.13
N GLN A 170 -10.84 -17.02 67.26
CA GLN A 170 -10.88 -17.50 65.87
C GLN A 170 -10.64 -19.02 65.78
N VAL A 171 -9.73 -19.56 66.60
CA VAL A 171 -9.48 -21.02 66.66
C VAL A 171 -10.74 -21.78 67.06
N LEU A 172 -11.44 -21.29 68.08
CA LEU A 172 -12.71 -21.86 68.56
C LEU A 172 -13.81 -21.86 67.49
N ARG A 173 -13.77 -20.95 66.51
CA ARG A 173 -14.74 -20.94 65.39
C ARG A 173 -14.40 -21.95 64.30
N ILE A 174 -13.13 -22.27 64.10
CA ILE A 174 -12.66 -23.17 63.03
C ILE A 174 -12.88 -24.64 63.42
N VAL A 175 -12.71 -24.98 64.69
CA VAL A 175 -12.89 -26.36 65.20
C VAL A 175 -14.35 -26.84 65.10
N PHE A 176 -15.33 -25.92 65.12
CA PHE A 176 -16.75 -26.26 65.22
C PHE A 176 -17.56 -26.22 63.89
N LYS A 177 -16.93 -26.06 62.72
CA LYS A 177 -17.65 -26.10 61.42
C LYS A 177 -16.88 -26.83 60.30
N ARG A 178 -17.11 -28.14 60.12
CA ARG A 178 -17.06 -28.84 58.81
C ARG A 178 -18.02 -30.05 58.79
N PRO A 179 -18.73 -30.26 57.66
CA PRO A 179 -18.39 -31.42 56.84
C PRO A 179 -18.22 -31.10 55.34
N ILE A 180 -17.60 -32.06 54.65
CA ILE A 180 -17.01 -32.03 53.31
C ILE A 180 -17.99 -32.61 52.29
N LYS A 181 -18.09 -32.03 51.07
CA LYS A 181 -18.46 -32.77 49.85
C LYS A 181 -17.67 -32.27 48.64
N ALA A 182 -17.03 -33.21 47.96
CA ALA A 182 -16.31 -33.06 46.70
C ALA A 182 -17.22 -33.44 45.53
N GLY A 183 -17.11 -32.73 44.40
CA GLY A 183 -17.82 -33.02 43.15
C GLY A 183 -16.95 -32.67 41.94
N LYS A 184 -16.79 -33.65 41.04
CA LYS A 184 -15.86 -33.72 39.90
C LYS A 184 -16.32 -32.93 38.66
N LEU A 185 -15.35 -32.47 37.87
CA LEU A 185 -15.48 -32.05 36.47
C LEU A 185 -15.87 -33.23 35.54
N SER A 186 -16.63 -32.95 34.49
CA SER A 186 -16.67 -33.76 33.27
C SER A 186 -16.41 -32.91 32.02
N LEU A 187 -15.79 -33.55 31.03
CA LEU A 187 -15.21 -33.03 29.79
C LEU A 187 -16.21 -33.07 28.62
N ALA A 188 -16.01 -32.13 27.69
CA ALA A 188 -16.72 -31.96 26.43
C ALA A 188 -16.39 -33.02 25.37
N LYS A 189 -17.32 -33.20 24.42
CA LYS A 189 -17.14 -33.93 23.14
C LYS A 189 -17.25 -32.96 21.96
N LYS A 190 -16.36 -33.17 20.98
CA LYS A 190 -16.32 -32.56 19.63
C LYS A 190 -17.41 -33.13 18.72
N HIS A 191 -17.81 -32.36 17.70
CA HIS A 191 -18.25 -32.90 16.42
C HIS A 191 -17.82 -32.04 15.23
N ASP A 192 -17.86 -32.68 14.08
CA ASP A 192 -17.05 -32.50 12.88
C ASP A 192 -17.68 -31.63 11.80
N MET A 193 -16.87 -31.36 10.78
CA MET A 193 -17.12 -30.55 9.59
C MET A 193 -18.17 -31.13 8.64
N GLU A 194 -18.80 -30.24 7.88
CA GLU A 194 -19.24 -30.56 6.51
C GLU A 194 -19.13 -29.34 5.58
N GLN A 195 -18.70 -29.63 4.35
CA GLN A 195 -18.32 -28.71 3.28
C GLN A 195 -19.52 -28.36 2.38
N GLY A 196 -19.46 -27.18 1.75
CA GLY A 196 -20.29 -26.82 0.59
C GLY A 196 -19.79 -25.55 -0.08
N HIS A 197 -19.23 -25.66 -1.28
CA HIS A 197 -19.06 -24.54 -2.23
C HIS A 197 -20.36 -24.34 -3.00
N PRO A 198 -20.72 -23.09 -3.37
CA PRO A 198 -20.71 -22.78 -4.81
C PRO A 198 -20.45 -21.30 -5.21
N GLN A 199 -19.68 -21.18 -6.30
CA GLN A 199 -19.88 -20.39 -7.53
C GLN A 199 -20.07 -18.86 -7.52
N ASP A 200 -19.20 -18.24 -8.32
CA ASP A 200 -19.16 -16.86 -8.80
C ASP A 200 -20.46 -16.38 -9.45
N GLN A 201 -20.99 -15.27 -8.92
CA GLN A 201 -21.80 -14.32 -9.68
C GLN A 201 -21.45 -12.89 -9.20
N ALA A 202 -21.00 -12.05 -10.13
CA ALA A 202 -20.89 -10.62 -9.91
C ALA A 202 -22.30 -10.01 -9.83
N ILE A 203 -22.61 -9.31 -8.74
CA ILE A 203 -23.92 -8.68 -8.45
C ILE A 203 -23.76 -7.15 -8.35
N PRO A 204 -24.78 -6.35 -8.70
CA PRO A 204 -24.68 -4.91 -8.89
C PRO A 204 -24.36 -4.15 -7.59
N ILE A 205 -23.55 -3.09 -7.72
CA ILE A 205 -23.25 -2.14 -6.64
C ILE A 205 -24.57 -1.62 -6.06
N GLU A 206 -24.77 -1.85 -4.75
CA GLU A 206 -25.98 -1.48 -4.02
C GLU A 206 -26.15 0.06 -4.01
N THR A 207 -27.11 0.57 -4.78
CA THR A 207 -27.33 2.01 -4.95
C THR A 207 -27.90 2.63 -3.67
N LEU A 208 -27.07 3.29 -2.87
CA LEU A 208 -27.57 4.17 -1.81
C LEU A 208 -28.22 5.41 -2.43
N SER A 209 -29.47 5.66 -2.06
CA SER A 209 -30.22 6.83 -2.51
C SER A 209 -29.59 8.09 -1.93
N ARG A 210 -29.01 8.94 -2.79
CA ARG A 210 -28.63 10.31 -2.43
C ARG A 210 -29.92 11.12 -2.24
N PRO A 211 -30.12 11.82 -1.12
CA PRO A 211 -31.23 12.76 -1.00
C PRO A 211 -31.07 13.88 -2.03
N ALA A 212 -32.15 14.21 -2.72
CA ALA A 212 -32.20 15.35 -3.64
C ALA A 212 -32.19 16.65 -2.83
N GLN A 213 -31.00 17.17 -2.51
CA GLN A 213 -30.85 18.51 -1.94
C GLN A 213 -29.76 19.28 -2.68
N LYS A 214 -30.12 20.48 -3.14
CA LYS A 214 -29.15 21.50 -3.55
C LYS A 214 -28.32 21.87 -2.33
N LEU A 215 -27.07 21.42 -2.34
CA LEU A 215 -26.09 21.74 -1.31
C LEU A 215 -25.93 23.27 -1.23
N PRO A 216 -26.11 23.90 -0.07
CA PRO A 216 -25.61 25.25 0.14
C PRO A 216 -24.09 25.20 0.08
N VAL A 217 -23.48 25.97 -0.82
CA VAL A 217 -22.04 26.18 -0.86
C VAL A 217 -21.67 26.99 0.37
N VAL A 218 -21.38 26.31 1.48
CA VAL A 218 -20.76 26.94 2.64
C VAL A 218 -19.29 27.13 2.28
N LYS A 219 -18.92 28.39 1.98
CA LYS A 219 -17.51 28.79 1.91
C LYS A 219 -16.92 28.72 3.32
N PHE A 220 -16.36 27.58 3.68
CA PHE A 220 -15.40 27.54 4.77
C PHE A 220 -14.16 28.31 4.32
N THR A 221 -13.93 29.48 4.91
CA THR A 221 -12.65 30.17 4.80
C THR A 221 -11.72 29.48 5.79
N LEU A 222 -10.84 28.61 5.26
CA LEU A 222 -9.70 28.11 6.02
C LEU A 222 -8.86 29.32 6.46
N PRO A 223 -8.32 29.32 7.69
CA PRO A 223 -7.44 30.39 8.13
C PRO A 223 -6.16 30.40 7.29
N GLY A 224 -5.93 31.51 6.57
CA GLY A 224 -4.61 31.88 6.06
C GLY A 224 -4.34 31.50 4.62
N THR A 225 -4.96 32.24 3.70
CA THR A 225 -4.49 32.43 2.32
C THR A 225 -3.07 33.03 2.31
N LYS A 226 -2.02 32.22 2.47
CA LYS A 226 -0.72 32.52 1.86
C LYS A 226 -0.87 32.16 0.38
N ALA A 227 -0.51 33.05 -0.54
CA ALA A 227 -0.53 32.78 -1.97
C ALA A 227 -0.01 31.36 -2.26
N ALA A 228 -0.78 30.56 -3.00
CA ALA A 228 -0.73 29.09 -2.95
C ALA A 228 0.71 28.53 -3.10
N LEU A 229 1.29 28.11 -1.97
CA LEU A 229 2.60 27.47 -1.88
C LEU A 229 2.72 26.41 -2.97
N LYS A 230 3.81 26.47 -3.74
CA LYS A 230 4.10 25.51 -4.80
C LYS A 230 4.90 24.32 -4.26
N VAL A 231 4.27 23.15 -4.22
CA VAL A 231 4.91 21.92 -3.75
C VAL A 231 5.03 20.92 -4.90
N ALA A 232 6.23 20.48 -5.23
CA ALA A 232 6.44 19.34 -6.11
C ALA A 232 6.39 18.05 -5.28
N CYS A 233 5.75 16.99 -5.80
CA CYS A 233 5.54 15.76 -5.03
C CYS A 233 5.61 14.48 -5.85
N ILE A 234 5.83 13.38 -5.12
CA ILE A 234 5.59 12.00 -5.57
C ILE A 234 4.78 11.34 -4.45
N MET A 235 3.50 11.10 -4.71
CA MET A 235 2.56 10.54 -3.75
C MET A 235 1.64 9.50 -4.39
N ASP A 236 1.28 8.47 -3.63
CA ASP A 236 0.19 7.57 -3.96
C ASP A 236 -1.15 8.33 -3.94
N GLU A 237 -2.13 7.82 -4.69
CA GLU A 237 -3.43 8.46 -4.92
C GLU A 237 -4.13 8.93 -3.62
N PHE A 238 -4.08 8.12 -2.58
CA PHE A 238 -4.69 8.41 -1.28
C PHE A 238 -4.10 9.64 -0.58
N THR A 239 -2.78 9.84 -0.66
CA THR A 239 -2.10 10.98 -0.05
C THR A 239 -2.24 12.21 -0.92
N TYR A 240 -2.06 12.08 -2.23
CA TYR A 240 -2.23 13.18 -3.17
C TYR A 240 -3.60 13.84 -3.02
N ASN A 241 -4.67 13.04 -3.02
CA ASN A 241 -6.04 13.54 -2.89
C ASN A 241 -6.31 14.21 -1.54
N ALA A 242 -5.53 13.86 -0.51
CA ALA A 242 -5.66 14.46 0.81
C ALA A 242 -4.90 15.79 0.92
N ILE A 243 -3.78 15.98 0.21
CA ILE A 243 -2.93 17.18 0.34
C ILE A 243 -3.22 18.23 -0.75
N GLN A 244 -3.77 17.85 -1.91
CA GLN A 244 -4.03 18.76 -3.03
C GLN A 244 -4.91 19.98 -2.70
N HIS A 245 -5.69 19.94 -1.61
CA HIS A 245 -6.53 21.06 -1.18
C HIS A 245 -5.79 22.09 -0.33
N GLU A 246 -4.58 21.76 0.14
CA GLU A 246 -3.81 22.59 1.09
C GLU A 246 -2.77 23.48 0.39
N CYS A 247 -2.38 23.16 -0.84
CA CYS A 247 -1.34 23.88 -1.59
C CYS A 247 -1.47 23.68 -3.10
N ASN A 248 -0.69 24.42 -3.89
CA ASN A 248 -0.55 24.15 -5.31
C ASN A 248 0.42 22.98 -5.49
N LEU A 249 -0.13 21.80 -5.80
CA LEU A 249 0.60 20.55 -5.79
C LEU A 249 0.91 20.08 -7.24
N SER A 250 2.18 19.82 -7.53
CA SER A 250 2.64 19.28 -8.82
C SER A 250 3.18 17.88 -8.65
N GLN A 251 2.40 16.89 -9.09
CA GLN A 251 2.76 15.48 -9.07
C GLN A 251 3.70 15.14 -10.24
N LEU A 252 4.94 14.80 -9.93
CA LEU A 252 6.01 14.55 -10.89
C LEU A 252 5.88 13.18 -11.59
N THR A 253 6.39 13.08 -12.81
CA THR A 253 6.54 11.82 -13.57
C THR A 253 8.01 11.43 -13.70
N PRO A 254 8.34 10.12 -13.70
CA PRO A 254 9.74 9.69 -13.80
C PRO A 254 10.37 10.07 -15.14
N ASP A 255 9.58 10.18 -16.22
CA ASP A 255 10.10 10.45 -17.57
C ASP A 255 10.30 11.96 -17.86
N HIS A 256 9.60 12.85 -17.14
CA HIS A 256 9.59 14.29 -17.46
C HIS A 256 9.84 15.20 -16.26
N TRP A 257 10.25 14.64 -15.12
CA TRP A 257 10.41 15.39 -13.86
C TRP A 257 11.22 16.68 -14.02
N GLN A 258 12.28 16.68 -14.84
CA GLN A 258 13.14 17.85 -15.01
C GLN A 258 12.38 19.03 -15.62
N SER A 259 11.71 18.79 -16.75
CA SER A 259 10.89 19.82 -17.41
C SER A 259 9.69 20.25 -16.55
N GLU A 260 9.12 19.33 -15.77
CA GLU A 260 8.03 19.63 -14.84
C GLU A 260 8.52 20.55 -13.71
N LEU A 261 9.71 20.31 -13.14
CA LEU A 261 10.33 21.15 -12.13
C LEU A 261 10.70 22.54 -12.67
N GLU A 262 11.34 22.60 -13.84
CA GLU A 262 11.74 23.86 -14.50
C GLU A 262 10.53 24.77 -14.79
N LYS A 263 9.42 24.18 -15.24
CA LYS A 263 8.17 24.88 -15.51
C LYS A 263 7.46 25.30 -14.23
N PHE A 264 7.38 24.40 -13.24
CA PHE A 264 6.58 24.62 -12.05
C PHE A 264 7.25 25.57 -11.05
N LYS A 265 8.58 25.45 -10.90
CA LYS A 265 9.43 26.16 -9.92
C LYS A 265 8.89 26.01 -8.50
N PRO A 266 8.99 24.81 -7.92
CA PRO A 266 8.48 24.56 -6.58
C PRO A 266 9.28 25.31 -5.52
N GLU A 267 8.61 25.61 -4.40
CA GLU A 267 9.21 26.17 -3.18
C GLU A 267 9.53 25.07 -2.16
N LEU A 268 9.00 23.86 -2.37
CA LEU A 268 9.21 22.68 -1.54
C LEU A 268 9.13 21.42 -2.39
N LEU A 269 10.05 20.49 -2.18
CA LEU A 269 9.90 19.11 -2.63
C LEU A 269 9.35 18.27 -1.47
N PHE A 270 8.20 17.62 -1.67
CA PHE A 270 7.57 16.76 -0.67
C PHE A 270 7.23 15.40 -1.27
N ILE A 271 8.07 14.40 -0.98
CA ILE A 271 7.92 13.03 -1.45
C ILE A 271 7.53 12.13 -0.28
N GLU A 272 6.57 11.23 -0.48
CA GLU A 272 6.30 10.18 0.51
C GLU A 272 6.99 8.87 0.11
N SER A 273 6.98 7.88 1.01
CA SER A 273 7.27 6.47 0.71
C SER A 273 6.19 5.87 -0.20
N ALA A 274 6.12 6.34 -1.45
CA ALA A 274 5.14 5.97 -2.45
C ALA A 274 5.45 4.60 -3.06
N TRP A 275 4.41 3.80 -3.29
CA TRP A 275 4.54 2.50 -3.96
C TRP A 275 4.28 2.59 -5.46
N ARG A 276 3.32 3.42 -5.86
CA ARG A 276 2.82 3.51 -7.24
C ARG A 276 3.01 4.92 -7.80
N GLY A 277 2.80 5.94 -6.97
CA GLY A 277 2.83 7.34 -7.40
C GLY A 277 1.82 7.65 -8.50
N LYS A 278 2.08 8.72 -9.26
CA LYS A 278 1.24 9.16 -10.39
C LYS A 278 1.07 8.09 -11.46
N ASP A 279 -0.17 7.77 -11.81
CA ASP A 279 -0.53 6.83 -12.89
C ASP A 279 0.23 5.49 -12.80
N GLU A 280 0.57 5.07 -11.57
CA GLU A 280 1.40 3.89 -11.26
C GLU A 280 2.83 3.88 -11.82
N ARG A 281 3.33 5.01 -12.34
CA ARG A 281 4.63 5.11 -13.03
C ARG A 281 5.84 5.09 -12.09
N TRP A 282 5.64 5.30 -10.79
CA TRP A 282 6.73 5.29 -9.80
C TRP A 282 6.97 3.91 -9.16
N GLY A 283 6.30 2.87 -9.65
CA GLY A 283 6.43 1.48 -9.21
C GLY A 283 7.87 1.07 -8.90
N GLY A 284 8.18 0.85 -7.63
CA GLY A 284 9.50 0.44 -7.14
C GLY A 284 10.62 1.49 -7.21
N LYS A 285 10.44 2.61 -7.92
CA LYS A 285 11.50 3.63 -8.07
C LYS A 285 11.82 4.37 -6.78
N VAL A 286 10.80 4.66 -5.96
CA VAL A 286 11.00 5.34 -4.67
C VAL A 286 11.66 4.42 -3.64
N SER A 287 11.26 3.14 -3.58
CA SER A 287 11.83 2.18 -2.63
C SER A 287 13.26 1.76 -2.97
N HIS A 288 13.60 1.67 -4.26
CA HIS A 288 14.94 1.28 -4.71
C HIS A 288 15.88 2.48 -4.93
N ASN A 289 15.45 3.69 -4.56
CA ASN A 289 16.23 4.91 -4.76
C ASN A 289 16.69 5.09 -6.22
N GLY A 290 15.72 5.05 -7.16
CA GLY A 290 15.98 5.13 -8.60
C GLY A 290 16.66 6.43 -9.05
N ALA A 291 17.30 6.39 -10.22
CA ALA A 291 18.08 7.51 -10.75
C ALA A 291 17.23 8.78 -10.96
N GLU A 292 15.96 8.63 -11.30
CA GLU A 292 15.02 9.74 -11.49
C GLU A 292 14.78 10.48 -10.16
N LEU A 293 14.64 9.74 -9.06
CA LEU A 293 14.48 10.31 -7.72
C LEU A 293 15.74 11.06 -7.28
N GLN A 294 16.91 10.47 -7.53
CA GLN A 294 18.20 11.10 -7.24
C GLN A 294 18.36 12.40 -8.04
N GLY A 295 17.97 12.40 -9.32
CA GLY A 295 17.97 13.58 -10.19
C GLY A 295 17.07 14.69 -9.67
N ILE A 296 15.85 14.36 -9.23
CA ILE A 296 14.91 15.33 -8.65
C ILE A 296 15.50 15.99 -7.39
N VAL A 297 16.04 15.19 -6.47
CA VAL A 297 16.62 15.72 -5.23
C VAL A 297 17.86 16.56 -5.52
N ALA A 298 18.73 16.11 -6.44
CA ALA A 298 19.91 16.87 -6.86
C ALA A 298 19.54 18.22 -7.51
N TRP A 299 18.50 18.24 -8.36
CA TRP A 299 17.97 19.46 -8.94
C TRP A 299 17.46 20.41 -7.86
N CYS A 300 16.69 19.91 -6.89
CA CYS A 300 16.18 20.72 -5.78
C CYS A 300 17.32 21.32 -4.96
N ARG A 301 18.35 20.53 -4.65
CA ARG A 301 19.56 21.01 -3.96
C ARG A 301 20.26 22.12 -4.74
N PHE A 302 20.49 21.94 -6.04
CA PHE A 302 21.13 22.94 -6.90
C PHE A 302 20.32 24.27 -6.96
N HIS A 303 19.00 24.19 -6.88
CA HIS A 303 18.10 25.34 -6.92
C HIS A 303 17.70 25.87 -5.53
N ASN A 304 18.32 25.39 -4.44
CA ASN A 304 18.00 25.76 -3.06
C ASN A 304 16.51 25.54 -2.69
N VAL A 305 15.92 24.48 -3.22
CA VAL A 305 14.57 24.03 -2.87
C VAL A 305 14.67 22.99 -1.76
N PRO A 306 14.12 23.24 -0.56
CA PRO A 306 14.18 22.30 0.55
C PRO A 306 13.43 21.00 0.22
N SER A 307 13.98 19.88 0.68
CA SER A 307 13.47 18.55 0.37
C SER A 307 12.99 17.80 1.61
N VAL A 308 11.77 17.26 1.51
CA VAL A 308 11.07 16.52 2.57
C VAL A 308 10.75 15.10 2.08
N PHE A 309 11.14 14.11 2.89
CA PHE A 309 10.68 12.73 2.74
C PHE A 309 9.76 12.32 3.89
N TRP A 310 8.53 11.87 3.60
CA TRP A 310 7.62 11.31 4.60
C TRP A 310 7.44 9.81 4.43
N ASN A 311 7.98 9.02 5.36
CA ASN A 311 7.76 7.59 5.39
C ASN A 311 6.42 7.27 6.08
N LYS A 312 5.38 7.07 5.28
CA LYS A 312 4.03 6.70 5.74
C LYS A 312 3.90 5.21 6.11
N GLU A 313 4.87 4.41 5.68
CA GLU A 313 4.87 2.95 5.80
C GLU A 313 5.68 2.45 7.02
N ASP A 314 6.20 3.37 7.83
CA ASP A 314 6.85 3.04 9.09
C ASP A 314 5.87 2.43 10.11
N PRO A 315 6.34 1.52 10.98
CA PRO A 315 7.73 1.05 11.11
C PRO A 315 8.08 -0.13 10.20
N ILE A 316 7.09 -0.72 9.51
CA ILE A 316 7.24 -1.97 8.75
C ILE A 316 8.25 -1.79 7.60
N HIS A 317 8.19 -0.65 6.91
CA HIS A 317 9.02 -0.37 5.76
C HIS A 317 10.14 0.65 6.04
N PHE A 318 10.57 0.77 7.30
CA PHE A 318 11.73 1.59 7.67
C PHE A 318 12.95 1.25 6.81
N GLN A 319 13.32 -0.05 6.75
CA GLN A 319 14.53 -0.48 6.04
C GLN A 319 14.39 -0.32 4.52
N THR A 320 13.18 -0.55 4.00
CA THR A 320 12.87 -0.42 2.56
C THR A 320 13.16 0.99 2.06
N PHE A 321 12.81 2.02 2.84
CA PHE A 321 12.93 3.41 2.41
C PHE A 321 14.11 4.16 3.05
N LEU A 322 14.92 3.51 3.89
CA LEU A 322 16.02 4.16 4.61
C LEU A 322 17.04 4.80 3.66
N ASN A 323 17.43 4.10 2.59
CA ASN A 323 18.40 4.63 1.63
C ASN A 323 17.85 5.83 0.86
N THR A 324 16.55 5.82 0.57
CA THR A 324 15.87 6.96 -0.04
C THR A 324 15.80 8.15 0.92
N ALA A 325 15.45 7.91 2.19
CA ALA A 325 15.35 8.96 3.20
C ALA A 325 16.66 9.74 3.41
N LYS A 326 17.82 9.08 3.23
CA LYS A 326 19.16 9.73 3.31
C LYS A 326 19.41 10.83 2.28
N LEU A 327 18.63 10.88 1.20
CA LEU A 327 18.82 11.91 0.19
C LEU A 327 18.25 13.27 0.58
N PHE A 328 17.31 13.30 1.53
CA PHE A 328 16.47 14.45 1.82
C PHE A 328 16.96 15.24 3.04
N ASP A 329 16.70 16.53 3.03
CA ASP A 329 17.10 17.44 4.12
C ASP A 329 16.30 17.16 5.39
N PHE A 330 15.01 16.84 5.23
CA PHE A 330 14.08 16.57 6.31
C PHE A 330 13.39 15.22 6.13
N VAL A 331 13.29 14.45 7.21
CA VAL A 331 12.55 13.19 7.23
C VAL A 331 11.40 13.28 8.21
N PHE A 332 10.22 12.89 7.75
CA PHE A 332 9.05 12.71 8.60
C PHE A 332 8.67 11.23 8.62
N THR A 333 8.16 10.76 9.75
CA THR A 333 7.73 9.37 9.95
C THR A 333 6.36 9.31 10.62
N THR A 334 5.55 8.31 10.30
CA THR A 334 4.29 8.03 11.01
C THR A 334 4.51 7.38 12.37
N ASP A 335 5.70 6.81 12.62
CA ASP A 335 6.04 6.14 13.88
C ASP A 335 7.09 6.92 14.67
N ILE A 336 6.71 7.45 15.83
CA ILE A 336 7.63 8.17 16.74
C ILE A 336 8.79 7.26 17.16
N ASP A 337 8.56 5.96 17.23
CA ASP A 337 9.57 4.97 17.62
C ASP A 337 10.66 4.81 16.52
N CYS A 338 10.43 5.28 15.28
CA CYS A 338 11.44 5.30 14.22
C CYS A 338 12.38 6.51 14.26
N ILE A 339 12.04 7.59 14.99
CA ILE A 339 12.83 8.85 14.95
C ILE A 339 14.29 8.62 15.36
N HIS A 340 14.52 7.94 16.48
CA HIS A 340 15.88 7.68 16.98
C HIS A 340 16.70 6.83 15.99
N ARG A 341 16.05 5.91 15.28
CA ARG A 341 16.69 5.05 14.26
C ARG A 341 17.12 5.86 13.05
N TYR A 342 16.27 6.77 12.57
CA TYR A 342 16.64 7.69 11.50
C TYR A 342 17.79 8.61 11.92
N LYS A 343 17.72 9.24 13.10
CA LYS A 343 18.80 10.10 13.60
C LYS A 343 20.15 9.38 13.62
N ALA A 344 20.18 8.14 14.12
CA ALA A 344 21.38 7.31 14.13
C ALA A 344 21.88 6.96 12.72
N ALA A 345 20.98 6.74 11.76
CA ALA A 345 21.33 6.31 10.40
C ALA A 345 21.68 7.48 9.45
N LEU A 346 21.15 8.67 9.70
CA LEU A 346 21.28 9.87 8.84
C LEU A 346 22.28 10.88 9.41
N GLY A 347 22.57 10.84 10.71
CA GLY A 347 23.57 11.71 11.34
C GLY A 347 23.12 13.15 11.60
N HIS A 348 21.82 13.45 11.48
CA HIS A 348 21.25 14.77 11.78
C HIS A 348 19.94 14.66 12.57
N ASP A 349 19.47 15.78 13.11
CA ASP A 349 18.30 15.84 14.00
C ASP A 349 16.98 16.25 13.34
N ARG A 350 17.02 16.58 12.04
CA ARG A 350 15.87 17.00 11.20
C ARG A 350 14.89 15.86 10.88
N ILE A 351 14.52 15.08 11.89
CA ILE A 351 13.62 13.93 11.82
C ILE A 351 12.42 14.20 12.73
N PHE A 352 11.22 14.17 12.18
CA PHE A 352 10.01 14.59 12.90
C PHE A 352 8.85 13.59 12.76
N LEU A 353 7.95 13.57 13.74
CA LEU A 353 6.71 12.82 13.68
C LEU A 353 5.70 13.53 12.76
N LEU A 354 5.09 12.79 11.82
CA LEU A 354 3.96 13.25 11.00
C LEU A 354 2.90 12.14 10.91
N PRO A 355 1.90 12.13 11.79
CA PRO A 355 0.82 11.14 11.75
C PRO A 355 -0.12 11.43 10.57
N PHE A 356 -0.88 10.42 10.15
CA PHE A 356 -2.02 10.63 9.26
C PHE A 356 -3.03 11.65 9.84
N ALA A 357 -3.91 12.11 8.96
CA ALA A 357 -4.87 13.16 9.26
C ALA A 357 -6.15 13.00 8.43
N CYS A 358 -7.13 13.84 8.72
CA CYS A 358 -8.37 14.02 8.00
C CYS A 358 -8.21 15.16 6.99
N GLN A 359 -8.80 15.03 5.80
CA GLN A 359 -8.95 16.11 4.84
C GLN A 359 -10.40 16.61 4.89
N PRO A 360 -10.70 17.74 5.56
CA PRO A 360 -12.08 18.21 5.74
C PRO A 360 -12.86 18.44 4.44
N MET A 361 -12.20 18.74 3.33
CA MET A 361 -12.89 18.87 2.02
C MET A 361 -13.52 17.56 1.54
N VAL A 362 -12.96 16.42 1.96
CA VAL A 362 -13.41 15.07 1.56
C VAL A 362 -14.14 14.36 2.70
N ASN A 363 -13.56 14.38 3.90
CA ASN A 363 -14.04 13.70 5.09
C ASN A 363 -14.63 14.73 6.07
N ASN A 364 -15.93 14.97 5.97
CA ASN A 364 -16.66 15.96 6.77
C ASN A 364 -18.01 15.41 7.25
N PRO A 365 -18.67 16.07 8.22
CA PRO A 365 -19.97 15.61 8.74
C PRO A 365 -21.15 15.89 7.79
N ILE A 366 -20.92 16.44 6.59
CA ILE A 366 -22.01 16.72 5.64
C ILE A 366 -22.58 15.39 5.15
N GLU A 367 -23.85 15.16 5.46
CA GLU A 367 -24.55 13.93 5.09
C GLU A 367 -24.87 13.94 3.59
N LEU A 368 -24.30 12.98 2.86
CA LEU A 368 -24.52 12.79 1.42
C LEU A 368 -25.52 11.67 1.12
N TYR A 369 -25.81 10.83 2.12
CA TYR A 369 -26.62 9.63 2.00
C TYR A 369 -27.52 9.53 3.23
N HIS A 370 -28.62 8.78 3.11
CA HIS A 370 -29.27 8.27 4.30
C HIS A 370 -28.42 7.13 4.88
N ARG A 371 -27.96 7.27 6.12
CA ARG A 371 -27.10 6.28 6.77
C ARG A 371 -27.86 5.00 7.05
N LYS A 372 -27.34 3.88 6.55
CA LYS A 372 -27.82 2.54 6.89
C LYS A 372 -27.50 2.23 8.36
N GLU A 373 -28.47 1.65 9.05
CA GLU A 373 -28.31 0.98 10.35
C GLU A 373 -27.54 -0.34 10.17
N ALA A 374 -26.30 -0.24 9.70
CA ALA A 374 -25.42 -1.34 9.34
C ALA A 374 -23.96 -0.98 9.63
N VAL A 375 -23.10 -1.99 9.66
CA VAL A 375 -21.66 -1.86 9.82
C VAL A 375 -20.99 -2.03 8.46
N SER A 376 -20.17 -1.07 8.03
CA SER A 376 -19.34 -1.19 6.83
C SER A 376 -17.91 -1.62 7.15
N PHE A 377 -17.31 -2.41 6.25
CA PHE A 377 -15.88 -2.64 6.23
C PHE A 377 -15.35 -2.48 4.80
N ALA A 378 -14.63 -1.39 4.54
CA ALA A 378 -13.96 -1.17 3.25
C ALA A 378 -12.48 -1.52 3.39
N GLY A 379 -12.08 -2.75 3.05
CA GLY A 379 -10.75 -3.27 3.36
C GLY A 379 -10.41 -4.55 2.61
N ALA A 380 -9.27 -5.14 2.97
CA ALA A 380 -8.83 -6.43 2.46
C ALA A 380 -8.58 -7.40 3.61
N TYR A 381 -8.68 -8.68 3.29
CA TYR A 381 -8.14 -9.78 4.08
C TYR A 381 -6.63 -9.86 3.82
N TYR A 382 -5.83 -10.14 4.84
CA TYR A 382 -4.37 -10.20 4.67
C TYR A 382 -3.84 -11.44 5.42
N VAL A 383 -3.56 -12.52 4.68
CA VAL A 383 -3.05 -13.77 5.26
C VAL A 383 -1.73 -13.54 6.01
N ARG A 384 -0.89 -12.61 5.50
CA ARG A 384 0.39 -12.22 6.11
C ARG A 384 0.27 -11.64 7.54
N TYR A 385 -0.90 -11.14 7.96
CA TYR A 385 -1.11 -10.52 9.27
C TYR A 385 -2.08 -11.34 10.13
N PRO A 386 -1.64 -12.49 10.72
CA PRO A 386 -2.53 -13.43 11.40
C PRO A 386 -3.26 -12.83 12.60
N GLU A 387 -2.62 -11.94 13.36
CA GLU A 387 -3.28 -11.25 14.48
C GLU A 387 -4.41 -10.34 14.00
N ARG A 388 -4.14 -9.50 12.99
CA ARG A 388 -5.16 -8.64 12.39
C ARG A 388 -6.33 -9.45 11.82
N THR A 389 -6.01 -10.58 11.19
CA THR A 389 -7.01 -11.50 10.64
C THR A 389 -7.86 -12.10 11.75
N ARG A 390 -7.26 -12.59 12.84
CA ARG A 390 -8.01 -13.07 14.01
C ARG A 390 -8.93 -12.01 14.60
N ASP A 391 -8.45 -10.77 14.70
CA ASP A 391 -9.26 -9.64 15.19
C ASP A 391 -10.46 -9.38 14.25
N LEU A 392 -10.24 -9.41 12.92
CA LEU A 392 -11.31 -9.29 11.92
C LEU A 392 -12.35 -10.41 12.05
N GLU A 393 -11.90 -11.66 12.13
CA GLU A 393 -12.76 -12.84 12.29
C GLU A 393 -13.58 -12.73 13.58
N SER A 394 -12.96 -12.31 14.68
CA SER A 394 -13.68 -12.06 15.93
C SER A 394 -14.79 -11.03 15.76
N PHE A 395 -14.55 -9.97 14.96
CA PHE A 395 -15.59 -8.97 14.68
C PHE A 395 -16.69 -9.52 13.79
N LEU A 396 -16.33 -10.21 12.70
CA LEU A 396 -17.28 -10.75 11.72
C LEU A 396 -18.16 -11.87 12.30
N ASN A 397 -17.70 -12.57 13.34
CA ASN A 397 -18.50 -13.57 14.04
C ASN A 397 -19.57 -12.96 14.96
N GLU A 398 -19.33 -11.76 15.50
CA GLU A 398 -20.15 -11.19 16.58
C GLU A 398 -21.02 -10.01 16.11
N LEU A 399 -20.49 -9.14 15.25
CA LEU A 399 -21.19 -7.94 14.77
C LEU A 399 -22.49 -8.22 13.99
N PRO A 400 -22.64 -9.31 13.22
CA PRO A 400 -23.91 -9.62 12.55
C PRO A 400 -25.09 -9.79 13.50
N ALA A 401 -24.85 -10.17 14.77
CA ALA A 401 -25.89 -10.25 15.80
C ALA A 401 -26.36 -8.87 16.30
N PHE A 402 -25.54 -7.83 16.10
CA PHE A 402 -25.87 -6.45 16.46
C PHE A 402 -26.55 -5.71 15.30
N ARG A 403 -25.90 -5.67 14.14
CA ARG A 403 -26.37 -4.99 12.91
C ARG A 403 -25.84 -5.69 11.66
N PRO A 404 -26.52 -5.59 10.50
CA PRO A 404 -26.02 -6.14 9.24
C PRO A 404 -24.60 -5.66 8.93
N VAL A 405 -23.72 -6.56 8.51
CA VAL A 405 -22.34 -6.24 8.11
C VAL A 405 -22.23 -6.26 6.59
N LYS A 406 -21.60 -5.21 6.03
CA LYS A 406 -21.34 -5.06 4.60
C LYS A 406 -19.85 -4.86 4.34
N ILE A 407 -19.24 -5.76 3.58
CA ILE A 407 -17.82 -5.75 3.24
C ILE A 407 -17.65 -5.25 1.80
N TYR A 408 -16.89 -4.18 1.64
CA TYR A 408 -16.34 -3.74 0.37
C TYR A 408 -14.91 -4.24 0.27
N ASP A 409 -14.70 -5.33 -0.46
CA ASP A 409 -13.40 -5.99 -0.61
C ASP A 409 -12.55 -5.26 -1.66
N ARG A 410 -11.39 -4.75 -1.23
CA ARG A 410 -10.42 -4.07 -2.11
C ARG A 410 -9.85 -4.97 -3.20
N ASN A 411 -9.85 -6.29 -2.99
CA ASN A 411 -9.35 -7.27 -3.95
C ASN A 411 -10.46 -8.14 -4.52
N PHE A 412 -11.71 -7.67 -4.48
CA PHE A 412 -12.84 -8.38 -5.07
C PHE A 412 -12.56 -8.71 -6.55
N GLY A 413 -12.79 -9.97 -6.93
CA GLY A 413 -12.55 -10.47 -8.29
C GLY A 413 -11.08 -10.70 -8.65
N LYS A 414 -10.16 -10.64 -7.68
CA LYS A 414 -8.75 -11.03 -7.89
C LYS A 414 -8.47 -12.42 -7.31
N ASP A 415 -7.62 -13.17 -8.00
CA ASP A 415 -7.32 -14.57 -7.67
C ASP A 415 -6.09 -14.76 -6.76
N ASP A 416 -5.66 -13.72 -6.04
CA ASP A 416 -4.52 -13.83 -5.14
C ASP A 416 -4.96 -14.37 -3.76
N PRO A 417 -4.58 -15.62 -3.39
CA PRO A 417 -5.01 -16.25 -2.16
C PRO A 417 -4.53 -15.52 -0.90
N ASN A 418 -3.51 -14.65 -1.01
CA ASN A 418 -3.03 -13.87 0.13
C ASN A 418 -4.01 -12.78 0.58
N TYR A 419 -4.98 -12.44 -0.27
CA TYR A 419 -5.92 -11.34 -0.03
C TYR A 419 -7.40 -11.73 -0.06
N GLN A 420 -7.71 -13.00 -0.34
CA GLN A 420 -9.09 -13.48 -0.42
C GLN A 420 -9.72 -13.67 0.96
N PHE A 421 -10.99 -13.29 1.08
CA PHE A 421 -11.79 -13.59 2.25
C PHE A 421 -12.19 -15.07 2.28
N PRO A 422 -12.19 -15.71 3.45
CA PRO A 422 -12.75 -17.06 3.61
C PRO A 422 -14.19 -17.21 3.10
N SER A 423 -14.55 -18.41 2.64
CA SER A 423 -15.88 -18.77 2.12
C SER A 423 -17.03 -18.32 3.04
N ALA A 424 -16.86 -18.48 4.36
CA ALA A 424 -17.82 -18.10 5.38
C ALA A 424 -18.23 -16.61 5.37
N TYR A 425 -17.41 -15.71 4.82
CA TYR A 425 -17.69 -14.27 4.82
C TYR A 425 -18.24 -13.72 3.51
N HIS A 426 -18.32 -14.54 2.45
CA HIS A 426 -18.85 -14.13 1.15
C HIS A 426 -20.28 -13.54 1.22
N PRO A 427 -21.20 -14.02 2.08
CA PRO A 427 -22.53 -13.43 2.22
C PRO A 427 -22.52 -11.96 2.68
N TYR A 428 -21.43 -11.48 3.29
CA TYR A 428 -21.27 -10.08 3.71
C TYR A 428 -20.65 -9.20 2.63
N ILE A 429 -20.02 -9.78 1.60
CA ILE A 429 -19.31 -9.05 0.56
C ILE A 429 -20.30 -8.48 -0.45
N VAL A 430 -20.24 -7.17 -0.66
CA VAL A 430 -21.11 -6.43 -1.59
C VAL A 430 -20.34 -5.84 -2.77
N GLY A 431 -19.16 -6.38 -3.04
CA GLY A 431 -18.27 -5.98 -4.13
C GLY A 431 -17.11 -5.12 -3.66
N THR A 432 -16.64 -4.23 -4.53
CA THR A 432 -15.53 -3.30 -4.27
C THR A 432 -15.96 -1.85 -4.52
N LEU A 433 -15.20 -0.89 -3.96
CA LEU A 433 -15.41 0.53 -4.20
C LEU A 433 -14.21 1.13 -4.92
N PRO A 434 -14.44 1.80 -6.07
CA PRO A 434 -13.50 2.76 -6.61
C PRO A 434 -13.13 3.83 -5.57
N PHE A 435 -11.94 4.40 -5.72
CA PHE A 435 -11.41 5.40 -4.80
C PHE A 435 -12.37 6.60 -4.59
N ASP A 436 -12.95 7.12 -5.68
CA ASP A 436 -13.89 8.25 -5.68
C ASP A 436 -15.26 7.93 -5.03
N LYS A 437 -15.51 6.66 -4.70
CA LYS A 437 -16.74 6.16 -4.05
C LYS A 437 -16.53 5.70 -2.62
N ILE A 438 -15.34 5.91 -2.03
CA ILE A 438 -15.08 5.50 -0.64
C ILE A 438 -15.98 6.23 0.36
N ASP A 439 -16.47 7.42 0.00
CA ASP A 439 -17.44 8.20 0.75
C ASP A 439 -18.73 7.41 1.04
N LEU A 440 -19.10 6.45 0.17
CA LEU A 440 -20.23 5.55 0.37
C LEU A 440 -20.05 4.69 1.64
N ALA A 441 -18.89 4.06 1.79
CA ALA A 441 -18.60 3.24 2.96
C ALA A 441 -18.47 4.09 4.23
N TYR A 442 -17.96 5.32 4.09
CA TYR A 442 -17.63 6.17 5.22
C TYR A 442 -18.82 7.01 5.71
N LYS A 443 -19.67 7.52 4.81
CA LYS A 443 -20.83 8.37 5.14
C LYS A 443 -22.17 7.65 4.97
N GLY A 444 -22.22 6.51 4.29
CA GLY A 444 -23.46 5.76 4.03
C GLY A 444 -23.89 4.81 5.15
N TYR A 445 -23.09 4.70 6.21
CA TYR A 445 -23.29 3.74 7.30
C TYR A 445 -23.17 4.43 8.65
N GLN A 446 -23.88 3.91 9.67
CA GLN A 446 -23.76 4.40 11.04
C GLN A 446 -22.45 3.96 11.71
N TYR A 447 -22.01 2.75 11.38
CA TYR A 447 -20.84 2.10 11.99
C TYR A 447 -19.86 1.67 10.89
N ALA A 448 -18.56 1.76 11.19
CA ALA A 448 -17.53 1.31 10.26
C ALA A 448 -16.35 0.65 10.99
N ILE A 449 -15.83 -0.42 10.38
CA ILE A 449 -14.71 -1.20 10.89
C ILE A 449 -13.38 -0.64 10.36
N ASN A 450 -12.49 -0.35 11.31
CA ASN A 450 -11.07 -0.14 11.11
C ASN A 450 -10.28 -1.34 11.62
N LEU A 451 -9.14 -1.63 11.00
CA LEU A 451 -8.21 -2.65 11.48
C LEU A 451 -6.77 -2.20 11.29
N ASN A 452 -5.97 -2.43 12.33
CA ASN A 452 -4.55 -2.09 12.39
C ASN A 452 -3.72 -3.38 12.38
N SER A 453 -2.72 -3.45 11.50
CA SER A 453 -1.67 -4.49 11.57
C SER A 453 -0.60 -4.14 12.60
N ILE A 454 -0.39 -2.86 12.87
CA ILE A 454 0.59 -2.35 13.84
C ILE A 454 -0.16 -1.96 15.11
N LYS A 455 0.02 -2.77 16.17
CA LYS A 455 -0.70 -2.58 17.45
C LYS A 455 0.14 -1.90 18.52
N GLN A 456 1.47 -2.01 18.44
CA GLN A 456 2.38 -1.58 19.50
C GLN A 456 2.99 -0.19 19.30
N SER A 457 2.98 0.34 18.07
CA SER A 457 3.46 1.71 17.81
C SER A 457 2.67 2.73 18.62
N GLN A 458 3.37 3.73 19.13
CA GLN A 458 2.77 4.81 19.91
C GLN A 458 2.02 5.84 19.08
N THR A 459 2.23 5.86 17.75
CA THR A 459 1.62 6.87 16.88
C THR A 459 1.07 6.32 15.57
N MET A 460 1.56 5.16 15.11
CA MET A 460 1.12 4.57 13.85
C MET A 460 -0.14 3.72 14.03
N PHE A 461 -1.17 4.09 13.29
CA PHE A 461 -2.40 3.32 13.08
C PHE A 461 -3.04 3.73 11.74
N ALA A 462 -4.02 2.97 11.29
CA ALA A 462 -4.60 3.14 9.97
C ALA A 462 -5.26 4.53 9.79
N ARG A 463 -4.95 5.19 8.67
CA ARG A 463 -5.49 6.52 8.31
C ARG A 463 -7.02 6.59 8.33
N ARG A 464 -7.69 5.45 8.05
CA ARG A 464 -9.14 5.31 8.03
C ARG A 464 -9.82 5.84 9.29
N VAL A 465 -9.17 5.73 10.45
CA VAL A 465 -9.73 6.25 11.70
C VAL A 465 -10.01 7.76 11.58
N PHE A 466 -9.06 8.55 11.07
CA PHE A 466 -9.26 9.99 10.88
C PHE A 466 -10.35 10.27 9.85
N GLU A 467 -10.38 9.51 8.76
CA GLU A 467 -11.35 9.66 7.68
C GLU A 467 -12.79 9.37 8.15
N LEU A 468 -12.99 8.31 8.94
CA LEU A 468 -14.29 7.91 9.49
C LEU A 468 -14.78 8.89 10.56
N LEU A 469 -13.91 9.29 11.48
CA LEU A 469 -14.25 10.27 12.51
C LEU A 469 -14.58 11.64 11.91
N GLY A 470 -13.80 12.08 10.92
CA GLY A 470 -14.09 13.29 10.15
C GLY A 470 -15.41 13.21 9.38
N SER A 471 -15.79 12.00 8.96
CA SER A 471 -17.08 11.72 8.32
C SER A 471 -18.23 11.51 9.31
N ASN A 472 -18.03 11.76 10.61
CA ASN A 472 -19.04 11.63 11.67
C ASN A 472 -19.61 10.20 11.81
N THR A 473 -18.75 9.19 11.67
CA THR A 473 -19.13 7.76 11.69
C THR A 473 -18.61 7.06 12.94
N ILE A 474 -19.45 6.25 13.60
CA ILE A 474 -19.02 5.48 14.77
C ILE A 474 -17.99 4.45 14.31
N THR A 475 -16.76 4.61 14.79
CA THR A 475 -15.64 3.79 14.35
C THR A 475 -15.37 2.68 15.35
N ILE A 476 -15.29 1.45 14.83
CA ILE A 476 -14.91 0.24 15.54
C ILE A 476 -13.49 -0.10 15.12
N SER A 477 -12.61 -0.48 16.05
CA SER A 477 -11.25 -0.87 15.70
C SER A 477 -10.72 -1.97 16.61
N ASN A 478 -9.81 -2.79 16.10
CA ASN A 478 -8.93 -3.58 16.97
C ASN A 478 -8.02 -2.66 17.78
N TYR A 479 -7.45 -3.18 18.86
CA TYR A 479 -6.57 -2.41 19.73
C TYR A 479 -5.33 -1.94 18.96
N SER A 480 -5.01 -0.66 19.16
CA SER A 480 -3.70 -0.09 18.81
C SER A 480 -3.32 0.90 19.90
N ARG A 481 -2.07 0.82 20.36
CA ARG A 481 -1.52 1.73 21.37
C ARG A 481 -1.59 3.18 20.87
N GLY A 482 -1.24 3.44 19.62
CA GLY A 482 -1.28 4.79 19.05
C GLY A 482 -2.68 5.37 18.98
N LEU A 483 -3.67 4.54 18.63
CA LEU A 483 -5.07 4.94 18.64
C LEU A 483 -5.52 5.32 20.07
N ARG A 484 -5.13 4.52 21.07
CA ARG A 484 -5.45 4.81 22.48
C ARG A 484 -4.80 6.10 22.98
N LEU A 485 -3.53 6.33 22.65
CA LEU A 485 -2.79 7.51 23.08
C LEU A 485 -3.32 8.79 22.42
N MET A 486 -3.65 8.72 21.13
CA MET A 486 -4.03 9.90 20.35
C MET A 486 -5.51 10.24 20.44
N LEU A 487 -6.39 9.24 20.51
CA LEU A 487 -7.84 9.40 20.42
C LEU A 487 -8.59 8.91 21.67
N GLY A 488 -7.91 8.31 22.66
CA GLY A 488 -8.51 7.92 23.92
C GLY A 488 -9.63 6.87 23.77
N GLU A 489 -10.84 7.23 24.21
CA GLU A 489 -12.06 6.42 24.10
C GLU A 489 -12.94 6.83 22.89
N LEU A 490 -12.50 7.76 22.04
CA LEU A 490 -13.32 8.30 20.93
C LEU A 490 -13.53 7.32 19.76
N VAL A 491 -12.99 6.10 19.90
CA VAL A 491 -13.14 4.97 18.98
C VAL A 491 -13.41 3.74 19.84
N ILE A 492 -14.39 2.93 19.44
CA ILE A 492 -14.73 1.70 20.16
C ILE A 492 -13.66 0.66 19.84
N THR A 493 -12.82 0.37 20.84
CA THR A 493 -11.63 -0.48 20.67
C THR A 493 -11.67 -1.73 21.53
N SER A 494 -11.38 -2.87 20.90
CA SER A 494 -11.17 -4.17 21.53
C SER A 494 -10.68 -5.17 20.47
N ASP A 495 -9.94 -6.19 20.88
CA ASP A 495 -9.59 -7.33 20.00
C ASP A 495 -10.66 -8.43 20.01
N ASN A 496 -11.71 -8.26 20.82
CA ASN A 496 -12.79 -9.22 21.01
C ASN A 496 -14.12 -8.63 20.53
N GLY A 497 -14.74 -9.28 19.54
CA GLY A 497 -16.01 -8.86 18.94
C GLY A 497 -17.16 -8.77 19.93
N SER A 498 -17.29 -9.69 20.89
CA SER A 498 -18.38 -9.65 21.87
C SER A 498 -18.29 -8.43 22.79
N GLN A 499 -17.07 -8.01 23.16
CA GLN A 499 -16.87 -6.76 23.91
C GLN A 499 -17.19 -5.51 23.07
N ILE A 500 -16.89 -5.53 21.76
CA ILE A 500 -17.30 -4.46 20.84
C ILE A 500 -18.83 -4.37 20.81
N VAL A 501 -19.53 -5.49 20.61
CA VAL A 501 -21.00 -5.54 20.57
C VAL A 501 -21.61 -5.04 21.88
N GLN A 502 -21.09 -5.47 23.03
CA GLN A 502 -21.58 -5.00 24.33
C GLN A 502 -21.46 -3.47 24.47
N ARG A 503 -20.36 -2.87 24.01
CA ARG A 503 -20.18 -1.41 24.03
C ARG A 503 -21.10 -0.71 23.03
N LEU A 504 -21.28 -1.29 21.85
CA LEU A 504 -22.18 -0.75 20.82
C LEU A 504 -23.64 -0.75 21.26
N GLN A 505 -24.09 -1.79 21.97
CA GLN A 505 -25.45 -1.87 22.52
C GLN A 505 -25.77 -0.68 23.44
N ALA A 506 -24.80 -0.25 24.27
CA ALA A 506 -24.97 0.93 25.12
C ALA A 506 -25.20 2.23 24.34
N PHE A 507 -24.75 2.32 23.08
CA PHE A 507 -25.00 3.47 22.20
C PHE A 507 -26.26 3.32 21.35
N ALA A 508 -26.61 2.10 20.97
CA ALA A 508 -27.76 1.83 20.10
C ALA A 508 -29.09 2.21 20.76
N ASP A 509 -29.17 2.04 22.07
CA ASP A 509 -30.38 2.33 22.85
C ASP A 509 -30.47 3.80 23.30
N ASP A 510 -29.41 4.60 23.08
CA ASP A 510 -29.34 6.01 23.47
C ASP A 510 -28.76 6.89 22.33
N PRO A 511 -29.63 7.42 21.44
CA PRO A 511 -29.22 8.29 20.35
C PRO A 511 -28.52 9.58 20.80
N GLU A 512 -28.82 10.09 22.00
CA GLU A 512 -28.18 11.31 22.52
C GLU A 512 -26.72 11.02 22.89
N THR A 513 -26.48 9.90 23.58
CA THR A 513 -25.12 9.46 23.91
C THR A 513 -24.33 9.12 22.65
N ALA A 514 -24.92 8.44 21.67
CA ALA A 514 -24.29 8.19 20.37
C ALA A 514 -23.96 9.50 19.63
N GLY A 515 -24.85 10.49 19.67
CA GLY A 515 -24.64 11.82 19.09
C GLY A 515 -23.48 12.57 19.76
N LYS A 516 -23.43 12.59 21.09
CA LYS A 516 -22.32 13.20 21.87
C LYS A 516 -20.99 12.52 21.57
N PHE A 517 -20.97 11.19 21.50
CA PHE A 517 -19.80 10.40 21.18
C PHE A 517 -19.23 10.77 19.80
N LYS A 518 -20.08 10.74 18.76
CA LYS A 518 -19.71 11.12 17.39
C LYS A 518 -19.18 12.55 17.33
N LEU A 519 -19.87 13.49 17.97
CA LEU A 519 -19.48 14.90 17.98
C LEU A 519 -18.13 15.13 18.67
N ALA A 520 -17.86 14.44 19.78
CA ALA A 520 -16.57 14.54 20.47
C ALA A 520 -15.43 14.03 19.58
N ALA A 521 -15.63 12.90 18.90
CA ALA A 521 -14.64 12.32 18.00
C ALA A 521 -14.38 13.19 16.77
N LEU A 522 -15.45 13.73 16.17
CA LEU A 522 -15.38 14.69 15.07
C LEU A 522 -14.60 15.95 15.48
N ARG A 523 -14.93 16.54 16.64
CA ARG A 523 -14.24 17.73 17.15
C ARG A 523 -12.75 17.47 17.35
N LYS A 524 -12.39 16.34 17.94
CA LYS A 524 -10.98 15.96 18.14
C LYS A 524 -10.21 15.96 16.81
N VAL A 525 -10.75 15.32 15.79
CA VAL A 525 -10.10 15.24 14.47
C VAL A 525 -10.05 16.60 13.77
N MET A 526 -11.14 17.36 13.78
CA MET A 526 -11.20 18.66 13.11
C MET A 526 -10.32 19.73 13.80
N LEU A 527 -10.14 19.64 15.11
CA LEU A 527 -9.33 20.59 15.87
C LEU A 527 -7.84 20.27 15.88
N GLU A 528 -7.44 19.00 15.71
CA GLU A 528 -6.04 18.59 15.97
C GLU A 528 -5.41 17.70 14.87
N HIS A 529 -6.22 17.12 13.97
CA HIS A 529 -5.76 16.11 13.03
C HIS A 529 -6.21 16.36 11.60
N THR A 530 -6.01 17.58 11.08
CA THR A 530 -6.27 17.92 9.66
C THR A 530 -5.00 18.00 8.82
N TYR A 531 -5.09 17.71 7.52
CA TYR A 531 -3.94 17.82 6.61
C TYR A 531 -3.40 19.25 6.47
N GLY A 532 -4.25 20.28 6.55
CA GLY A 532 -3.79 21.67 6.63
C GLY A 532 -2.89 21.94 7.85
N GLN A 533 -3.21 21.35 9.00
CA GLN A 533 -2.34 21.41 10.18
C GLN A 533 -1.04 20.62 9.99
N ARG A 534 -1.09 19.46 9.32
CA ARG A 534 0.11 18.67 8.99
C ARG A 534 1.04 19.45 8.06
N LEU A 535 0.51 20.08 7.02
CA LEU A 535 1.30 20.91 6.12
C LEU A 535 1.89 22.12 6.85
N SER A 536 1.09 22.81 7.67
CA SER A 536 1.58 23.94 8.49
C SER A 536 2.72 23.52 9.42
N TYR A 537 2.61 22.32 10.03
CA TYR A 537 3.66 21.76 10.88
C TYR A 537 4.93 21.44 10.08
N VAL A 538 4.81 20.79 8.91
CA VAL A 538 5.95 20.54 8.02
C VAL A 538 6.66 21.84 7.68
N LEU A 539 5.91 22.88 7.27
CA LEU A 539 6.48 24.18 6.93
C LEU A 539 7.17 24.87 8.11
N SER A 540 6.63 24.75 9.33
CA SER A 540 7.32 25.28 10.51
C SER A 540 8.68 24.61 10.73
N LYS A 541 8.78 23.29 10.53
CA LYS A 541 10.05 22.57 10.69
C LYS A 541 11.06 22.89 9.60
N VAL A 542 10.58 23.04 8.36
CA VAL A 542 11.44 23.41 7.23
C VAL A 542 11.91 24.86 7.34
N GLY A 543 11.02 25.78 7.70
CA GLY A 543 11.33 27.22 7.79
C GLY A 543 12.15 27.64 9.00
N ASP A 544 12.08 26.91 10.11
CA ASP A 544 12.83 27.22 11.34
C ASP A 544 14.28 26.68 11.34
N THR A 545 14.71 26.00 10.28
CA THR A 545 16.02 25.30 10.25
C THR A 545 16.91 25.86 9.13
N ASP A 546 18.03 26.49 9.48
CA ASP A 546 19.10 26.78 8.53
C ASP A 546 19.71 25.45 8.06
N ILE A 547 19.66 25.19 6.75
CA ILE A 547 20.29 24.02 6.14
C ILE A 547 21.76 24.37 5.96
N PRO A 548 22.70 23.69 6.64
CA PRO A 548 24.13 23.91 6.40
C PRO A 548 24.47 23.53 4.95
N ASP A 549 25.28 24.35 4.28
CA ASP A 549 25.95 23.94 3.06
C ASP A 549 26.96 22.84 3.43
N ASP A 550 26.63 21.58 3.15
CA ASP A 550 27.55 20.43 3.30
C ASP A 550 28.60 20.38 2.19
#